data_AF-A0A1C6JCD4-F1
#
_entry.id   AF-A0A1C6JCD4-F1
#
_cell.length_a   1.000
_cell.length_b   1.000
_cell.length_c   1.000
_cell.angle_alpha   90.00
_cell.angle_beta   90.00
_cell.angle_gamma   90.00
#
_symmetry.space_group_name_H-M   'P 1'
#
loop_
_entity.id
_entity.type
_entity.pdbx_description
1 polymer ?
#
loop_
_entity_poly.entity_id
_entity_poly.type
_entity_poly.pdbx_seq_one_letter_code
_entity_poly.pdbx_strand_id
1 'polypeptide(L)' 'MKKEVRTVVYDDELHIEAYRFEGIAQPFPNHFHEYYVIGFMEDGERILSCKNQEYTITREHLSRGISPKR' A
#
# COMPACT_ATOMS: atom_id res chain seq x y z
N MET A 1 10.92 1.20 -21.69
CA MET A 1 10.41 0.52 -20.49
C MET A 1 10.46 1.51 -19.34
N LYS A 2 9.35 1.73 -18.62
CA LYS A 2 9.40 2.54 -17.39
C LYS A 2 10.21 1.77 -16.36
N LYS A 3 11.14 2.46 -15.67
CA LYS A 3 11.95 1.85 -14.62
C LYS A 3 11.05 1.62 -13.41
N GLU A 4 11.01 0.38 -12.92
CA GLU A 4 10.37 0.07 -11.64
C GLU A 4 11.35 0.32 -10.50
N VAL A 5 10.90 0.99 -9.44
CA VAL A 5 11.70 1.21 -8.23
C VAL A 5 10.91 0.74 -7.01
N ARG A 6 11.56 -0.06 -6.16
CA ARG A 6 11.07 -0.50 -4.85
C ARG A 6 12.07 -0.01 -3.82
N THR A 7 11.64 0.83 -2.90
CA THR A 7 12.44 1.24 -1.74
C THR A 7 11.71 0.78 -0.48
N VAL A 8 12.44 0.12 0.41
CA VAL A 8 11.93 -0.33 1.71
C VAL A 8 12.87 0.20 2.77
N VAL A 9 12.30 0.83 3.80
CA VAL A 9 13.05 1.36 4.94
C VAL A 9 12.32 0.93 6.20
N TYR A 10 13.08 0.46 7.19
CA TYR A 10 12.57 0.16 8.52
C TYR A 10 13.24 1.12 9.52
N ASP A 11 12.43 1.71 10.38
CA ASP A 11 12.89 2.54 11.49
C ASP A 11 12.79 1.75 12.80
N ASP A 12 13.94 1.42 13.40
CA ASP A 12 14.04 0.59 14.60
C ASP A 12 13.47 1.27 15.86
N GLU A 13 13.52 2.60 15.94
CA GLU A 13 13.02 3.34 17.10
C GLU A 13 11.49 3.42 17.06
N LEU A 14 10.96 3.80 15.90
CA LEU A 14 9.52 3.99 15.71
C LEU A 14 8.78 2.69 15.39
N HIS A 15 9.50 1.62 15.06
CA HIS A 15 8.94 0.33 14.61
C HIS A 15 8.01 0.50 13.39
N ILE A 16 8.42 1.35 12.45
CA ILE A 16 7.67 1.66 11.22
C ILE A 16 8.42 1.10 10.01
N GLU A 17 7.69 0.38 9.16
CA GLU A 17 8.16 -0.02 7.84
C GLU A 17 7.51 0.85 6.76
N ALA A 18 8.34 1.51 5.95
CA ALA A 18 7.91 2.38 4.87
C ALA A 18 8.27 1.78 3.50
N TYR A 19 7.28 1.71 2.62
CA TYR A 19 7.44 1.22 1.26
C TYR A 19 7.17 2.34 0.25
N ARG A 20 8.10 2.54 -0.70
CA ARG A 20 7.90 3.40 -1.87
C ARG A 20 7.97 2.57 -3.15
N PHE A 21 6.92 2.69 -3.96
CA PHE A 21 6.76 1.98 -5.23
C PHE A 21 6.61 2.99 -6.37
N GLU A 22 7.49 2.94 -7.35
CA GLU A 22 7.45 3.81 -8.53
C GLU A 22 7.40 2.96 -9.79
N GLY A 23 6.46 3.26 -10.69
CA GLY A 23 6.34 2.57 -11.99
C GLY A 23 5.85 1.12 -11.93
N ILE A 24 5.49 0.62 -10.75
CA ILE A 24 5.03 -0.77 -10.56
C ILE A 24 3.53 -0.84 -10.79
N ALA A 25 3.10 -1.70 -11.71
CA ALA A 25 1.67 -1.95 -11.99
C ALA A 25 1.21 -3.36 -11.55
N GLN A 26 2.13 -4.21 -11.08
CA GLN A 26 1.76 -5.55 -10.63
C GLN A 26 0.76 -5.48 -9.46
N PRO A 27 -0.24 -6.37 -9.42
CA PRO A 27 -1.12 -6.49 -8.27
C PRO A 27 -0.33 -7.03 -7.07
N PHE A 28 -0.65 -6.51 -5.89
CA PHE A 28 -0.17 -7.09 -4.64
C PHE A 28 -1.11 -8.24 -4.25
N PRO A 29 -0.59 -9.43 -3.91
CA PRO A 29 -1.42 -10.51 -3.39
C PRO A 29 -2.19 -10.06 -2.15
N ASN A 30 -3.42 -10.54 -2.00
CA ASN A 30 -4.19 -10.32 -0.78
C ASN A 30 -3.44 -10.89 0.43
N HIS A 31 -3.32 -10.08 1.47
CA HIS A 31 -2.65 -10.41 2.72
C HIS A 31 -3.37 -9.73 3.89
N PHE A 32 -3.02 -10.10 5.12
CA PHE A 32 -3.57 -9.54 6.36
C PHE A 32 -2.43 -8.97 7.21
N HIS A 33 -2.76 -8.03 8.09
CA HIS A 33 -1.82 -7.36 9.00
C HIS A 33 -2.44 -7.22 10.38
N GLU A 34 -1.64 -7.46 11.43
CA GLU A 34 -2.03 -7.19 12.82
C GLU A 34 -1.81 -5.72 13.21
N TYR A 35 -1.26 -4.91 12.30
CA TYR A 35 -0.93 -3.50 12.47
C TYR A 35 -1.66 -2.60 11.47
N TYR A 36 -1.68 -1.29 11.76
CA TYR A 36 -2.23 -0.26 10.87
C TYR A 36 -1.32 -0.06 9.66
N VAL A 37 -1.93 0.02 8.49
CA VAL A 37 -1.27 0.47 7.25
C VAL A 37 -1.90 1.78 6.79
N ILE A 38 -1.05 2.73 6.42
CA ILE A 38 -1.43 3.99 5.80
C ILE A 38 -0.78 4.03 4.41
N GLY A 39 -1.56 4.35 3.38
CA GLY A 39 -1.09 4.44 2.01
C GLY A 39 -1.43 5.79 1.40
N PHE A 40 -0.57 6.27 0.51
CA PHE A 40 -0.76 7.49 -0.26
C PHE A 40 -0.43 7.22 -1.73
N MET A 41 -1.28 7.71 -2.64
CA MET A 41 -1.08 7.59 -4.09
C MET A 41 -0.65 8.93 -4.69
N GLU A 42 0.63 9.03 -5.06
CA GLU A 42 1.19 10.23 -5.70
C GLU A 42 0.73 10.41 -7.15
N ASP A 43 0.49 9.32 -7.89
CA ASP A 43 0.00 9.33 -9.27
C ASP A 43 -0.61 7.96 -9.66
N GLY A 44 -1.41 7.94 -10.72
CA GLY A 44 -2.06 6.75 -11.25
C GLY A 44 -3.35 6.36 -10.53
N GLU A 45 -3.80 5.12 -10.80
CA GLU A 45 -5.03 4.55 -10.25
C GLU A 45 -4.81 3.08 -9.88
N ARG A 46 -5.40 2.65 -8.76
CA ARG A 46 -5.39 1.26 -8.28
C ARG A 46 -6.74 0.89 -7.68
N ILE A 47 -7.06 -0.41 -7.70
CA ILE A 47 -8.19 -0.97 -6.95
C ILE A 47 -7.65 -1.54 -5.63
N LEU A 48 -8.19 -1.06 -4.51
CA LEU A 48 -7.96 -1.65 -3.19
C LEU A 48 -9.13 -2.56 -2.84
N SER A 49 -8.83 -3.83 -2.60
CA SER A 49 -9.78 -4.76 -1.97
C SER A 49 -9.52 -4.82 -0.46
N CYS A 50 -10.52 -4.48 0.34
CA CYS A 50 -10.46 -4.58 1.80
C CYS A 50 -11.82 -5.00 2.37
N LYS A 51 -11.84 -5.98 3.28
CA LYS A 51 -13.07 -6.50 3.92
C LYS A 51 -14.19 -6.86 2.92
N ASN A 52 -13.82 -7.48 1.81
CA ASN A 52 -14.73 -7.87 0.71
C ASN A 52 -15.41 -6.67 0.03
N GLN A 53 -14.81 -5.48 0.11
CA GLN A 53 -15.23 -4.28 -0.61
C GLN A 53 -14.07 -3.79 -1.48
N GLU A 54 -14.40 -3.26 -2.64
CA GLU A 54 -13.45 -2.65 -3.56
C GLU A 54 -13.55 -1.12 -3.52
N TYR A 55 -12.39 -0.46 -3.58
CA TYR A 55 -12.27 0.98 -3.59
C TYR A 55 -11.32 1.41 -4.70
N THR A 56 -11.71 2.40 -5.50
CA THR A 56 -10.81 3.03 -6.46
C THR A 56 -9.94 4.06 -5.73
N ILE A 57 -8.64 3.85 -5.76
CA ILE A 57 -7.63 4.78 -5.22
C ILE A 57 -6.97 5.49 -6.40
N THR A 58 -7.12 6.81 -6.46
CA THR A 58 -6.52 7.68 -7.46
C THR A 58 -5.49 8.60 -6.80
N ARG A 59 -4.88 9.48 -7.59
CA ARG A 59 -4.01 10.56 -7.12
C ARG A 59 -4.61 11.32 -5.93
N GLU A 60 -3.77 11.62 -4.93
CA GLU A 60 -4.11 12.34 -3.69
C GLU A 60 -4.98 11.55 -2.68
N HIS A 61 -5.41 10.32 -2.99
CA HIS A 61 -6.12 9.50 -2.01
C HIS A 61 -5.19 9.00 -0.89
N LEU A 62 -5.63 9.23 0.34
CA LEU A 62 -5.07 8.63 1.55
C LEU A 62 -5.92 7.41 1.94
N SER A 63 -5.30 6.23 2.01
CA SER A 63 -5.94 5.01 2.48
C SER A 63 -5.44 4.65 3.89
N ARG A 64 -6.33 4.08 4.70
CA ARG A 64 -6.00 3.56 6.04
C ARG A 64 -6.68 2.21 6.20
N GLY A 65 -5.95 1.21 6.67
CA GLY A 65 -6.49 -0.13 6.83
C GLY A 65 -5.87 -0.90 7.99
N ILE A 66 -6.71 -1.69 8.68
CA ILE A 66 -6.28 -2.91 9.38
C ILE A 66 -7.14 -4.04 8.83
N SER A 67 -6.48 -5.12 8.44
CA SER A 67 -7.13 -6.39 8.15
C SER A 67 -6.56 -7.44 9.12
N PRO A 68 -7.06 -7.53 10.36
CA PRO A 68 -6.57 -8.53 11.30
C PRO A 68 -6.95 -9.92 10.78
N LYS A 69 -6.10 -10.93 11.02
CA LYS A 69 -6.52 -12.33 10.81
C LYS A 69 -7.81 -12.55 11.61
N ARG A 70 -8.86 -13.02 10.94
CA ARG A 70 -9.99 -13.63 11.65
C ARG A 70 -9.54 -14.95 12.26
#